data_AF-A0A6P1DN30-F1
#
_entry.id   AF-A0A6P1DN30-F1
#
_cell.length_a   1.000
_cell.length_b   1.000
_cell.length_c   1.000
_cell.angle_alpha   90.00
_cell.angle_beta   90.00
_cell.angle_gamma   90.00
#
_symmetry.space_group_name_H-M   'P 1'
#
loop_
_entity.id
_entity.type
_entity.pdbx_description
1 polymer ?
#
loop_
_entity_poly.entity_id
_entity_poly.type
_entity_poly.pdbx_seq_one_letter_code
_entity_poly.pdbx_strand_id
1 'polypeptide(L)'
;MFKRIYKIGEHLRNPSIASWLPFLNESATWPLASLEAYQLKKLQELVAVAYANSSYYKNSFDALGIKPADIQSLDNLKKLPIISKKDLLNNHKEIQTNLKFKKHFQANTSGTSGESLK
;
A
#
# COMPACT_ATOMS: atom_id res chain seq x y z
N MET A 1 -19.15 23.51 22.45
CA MET A 1 -19.24 24.03 21.06
C MET A 1 -18.10 23.51 20.18
N PHE A 2 -16.82 23.66 20.57
CA PHE A 2 -15.64 23.26 19.78
C PHE A 2 -15.53 21.77 19.41
N LYS A 3 -15.90 20.84 20.31
CA LYS A 3 -15.87 19.39 20.02
C LYS A 3 -16.79 18.97 18.87
N ARG A 4 -17.93 19.66 18.69
CA ARG A 4 -18.87 19.39 17.58
C ARG A 4 -18.29 19.89 16.25
N ILE A 5 -17.72 21.09 16.23
CA ILE A 5 -17.04 21.64 15.05
C ILE A 5 -15.87 20.72 14.64
N TYR A 6 -15.06 20.26 15.59
CA TYR A 6 -13.99 19.31 15.35
C TYR A 6 -14.51 18.01 14.70
N LYS A 7 -15.52 17.35 15.30
CA LYS A 7 -16.08 16.10 14.78
C LYS A 7 -16.69 16.26 13.39
N ILE A 8 -17.33 17.39 13.10
CA ILE A 8 -17.86 17.69 11.76
C ILE A 8 -16.69 17.85 10.77
N GLY A 9 -15.68 18.64 11.11
CA GLY A 9 -14.51 18.83 10.26
C GLY A 9 -13.68 17.56 10.03
N GLU A 10 -13.61 16.69 11.04
CA GLU A 10 -13.01 15.35 10.96
C GLU A 10 -13.78 14.49 9.95
N HIS A 11 -15.10 14.38 10.11
CA HIS A 11 -15.92 13.55 9.22
C HIS A 11 -15.91 14.03 7.76
N LEU A 12 -15.84 15.35 7.55
CA LEU A 12 -15.74 15.93 6.20
C LEU A 12 -14.38 15.66 5.54
N ARG A 13 -13.28 15.76 6.29
CA ARG A 13 -11.92 15.60 5.73
C ARG A 13 -11.47 14.14 5.64
N ASN A 14 -11.79 13.33 6.65
CA ASN A 14 -11.44 11.93 6.70
C ASN A 14 -12.62 11.10 7.24
N PRO A 15 -13.65 10.84 6.41
CA PRO A 15 -14.82 10.08 6.84
C PRO A 15 -14.48 8.66 7.31
N SER A 16 -13.33 8.12 6.88
CA SER A 16 -12.88 6.77 7.26
C SER A 16 -12.28 6.69 8.67
N ILE A 17 -11.85 7.81 9.27
CA ILE A 17 -11.16 7.75 10.58
C ILE A 17 -12.07 7.19 11.67
N ALA A 18 -13.37 7.46 11.60
CA ALA A 18 -14.33 6.95 12.58
C ALA A 18 -14.38 5.41 12.62
N SER A 19 -14.21 4.74 11.47
CA SER A 19 -14.13 3.28 11.41
C SER A 19 -12.75 2.75 11.78
N TRP A 20 -11.68 3.48 11.44
CA TRP A 20 -10.31 3.03 11.67
C TRP A 20 -9.80 3.28 13.09
N LEU A 21 -10.24 4.34 13.76
CA LEU A 21 -9.71 4.73 15.07
C LEU A 21 -9.85 3.65 16.15
N PRO A 22 -10.99 2.93 16.28
CA PRO A 22 -11.08 1.80 17.21
C PRO A 22 -10.04 0.72 16.92
N PHE A 23 -9.91 0.32 15.65
CA PHE A 23 -8.92 -0.65 15.20
C PHE A 23 -7.49 -0.19 15.48
N LEU A 24 -7.17 1.08 15.25
CA LEU A 24 -5.83 1.63 15.50
C LEU A 24 -5.50 1.63 17.00
N ASN A 25 -6.44 2.01 17.86
CA ASN A 25 -6.23 2.01 19.31
C ASN A 25 -6.06 0.58 19.86
N GLU A 26 -6.82 -0.38 19.33
CA GLU A 26 -6.69 -1.79 19.71
C GLU A 26 -5.37 -2.38 19.23
N SER A 27 -5.03 -2.16 17.96
CA SER A 27 -3.81 -2.73 17.35
C SER A 27 -2.52 -2.12 17.88
N ALA A 28 -2.57 -0.92 18.46
CA ALA A 28 -1.42 -0.27 19.09
C ALA A 28 -0.84 -1.06 20.28
N THR A 29 -1.62 -1.95 20.90
CA THR A 29 -1.19 -2.74 22.06
C THR A 29 -1.16 -4.25 21.79
N TRP A 30 -1.26 -4.65 20.52
CA TRP A 30 -1.22 -6.06 20.16
C TRP A 30 0.11 -6.73 20.53
N PRO A 31 0.07 -8.00 20.99
CA PRO A 31 1.25 -8.83 21.06
C PRO A 31 1.90 -8.97 19.67
N LEU A 32 3.22 -9.18 19.65
CA LEU A 32 3.99 -9.31 18.41
C LEU A 32 3.38 -10.33 17.44
N ALA A 33 3.00 -11.51 17.94
CA ALA A 33 2.41 -12.56 17.10
C ALA A 33 1.11 -12.12 16.38
N SER A 34 0.25 -11.33 17.06
CA SER A 34 -0.97 -10.79 16.47
C SER A 34 -0.66 -9.74 15.41
N LEU A 35 0.35 -8.89 15.67
CA LEU A 35 0.82 -7.89 14.72
C LEU A 35 1.40 -8.55 13.46
N GLU A 36 2.26 -9.56 13.63
CA GLU A 36 2.88 -10.30 12.51
C GLU A 36 1.85 -11.05 11.68
N ALA A 37 0.85 -11.68 12.32
CA ALA A 37 -0.26 -12.32 11.62
C ALA A 37 -1.05 -11.33 10.76
N TYR A 38 -1.33 -10.14 11.28
CA TYR A 38 -2.01 -9.08 10.52
C TYR A 38 -1.14 -8.56 9.38
N GLN A 39 0.15 -8.34 9.62
CA GLN A 39 1.10 -7.91 8.58
C GLN A 39 1.21 -8.94 7.46
N LEU A 40 1.26 -10.24 7.78
CA LEU A 40 1.31 -11.31 6.78
C LEU A 40 0.04 -11.30 5.92
N LYS A 41 -1.14 -11.19 6.55
CA LYS A 41 -2.40 -11.05 5.82
C LYS A 41 -2.37 -9.85 4.87
N LYS A 42 -1.89 -8.69 5.33
CA LYS A 42 -1.79 -7.49 4.49
C LYS A 42 -0.76 -7.61 3.38
N LEU A 43 0.35 -8.30 3.62
CA LEU A 43 1.33 -8.60 2.59
C LEU A 43 0.74 -9.51 1.50
N GLN A 44 0.02 -10.57 1.88
CA GLN A 44 -0.67 -11.45 0.94
C GLN A 44 -1.70 -10.69 0.09
N GLU A 45 -2.53 -9.86 0.71
CA GLU A 45 -3.49 -8.99 0.02
C GLU A 45 -2.77 -8.05 -0.97
N LEU A 46 -1.68 -7.40 -0.56
CA LEU A 46 -0.92 -6.47 -1.38
C LEU A 46 -0.28 -7.17 -2.59
N VAL A 47 0.38 -8.31 -2.38
CA VAL A 47 1.04 -9.09 -3.44
C VAL A 47 0.01 -9.61 -4.44
N ALA A 48 -1.13 -10.10 -3.97
CA ALA A 48 -2.22 -10.53 -4.84
C ALA A 48 -2.78 -9.37 -5.68
N VAL A 49 -3.01 -8.21 -5.07
CA VAL A 49 -3.47 -7.00 -5.80
C VAL A 49 -2.43 -6.56 -6.82
N ALA A 50 -1.16 -6.48 -6.45
CA ALA A 50 -0.08 -6.06 -7.36
C ALA A 50 0.03 -7.01 -8.56
N TYR A 51 0.04 -8.33 -8.31
CA TYR A 51 0.13 -9.34 -9.36
C TYR A 51 -1.07 -9.32 -10.32
N ALA A 52 -2.28 -9.12 -9.79
CA ALA A 52 -3.50 -9.13 -10.61
C ALA A 52 -3.74 -7.82 -11.36
N ASN A 53 -3.27 -6.68 -10.83
CA ASN A 53 -3.73 -5.36 -11.28
C ASN A 53 -2.62 -4.43 -11.80
N SER A 54 -1.34 -4.80 -11.72
CA SER A 54 -0.23 -4.05 -12.31
C SER A 54 0.56 -4.94 -13.27
N SER A 55 0.72 -4.49 -14.52
CA SER A 55 1.47 -5.23 -15.53
C SER A 55 2.95 -5.33 -15.16
N TYR A 56 3.52 -4.28 -14.55
CA TYR A 56 4.90 -4.29 -14.08
C TYR A 56 5.14 -5.40 -13.04
N TYR A 57 4.34 -5.43 -11.97
CA TYR A 57 4.51 -6.43 -10.90
C TYR A 57 4.21 -7.84 -11.37
N LYS A 58 3.21 -8.02 -12.24
CA LYS A 58 2.93 -9.33 -12.85
C LYS A 58 4.16 -9.87 -13.60
N ASN A 59 4.73 -9.06 -14.50
CA ASN A 59 5.90 -9.46 -15.28
C ASN A 59 7.13 -9.70 -14.41
N SER A 60 7.36 -8.83 -13.41
CA SER A 60 8.49 -8.96 -12.50
C SER A 60 8.39 -10.22 -11.62
N PHE A 61 7.21 -10.54 -11.13
CA PHE A 61 7.00 -11.76 -10.34
C PHE A 61 7.08 -13.01 -11.21
N ASP A 62 6.49 -13.00 -12.40
CA ASP A 62 6.56 -14.12 -13.34
C ASP A 62 7.99 -14.42 -13.78
N ALA A 63 8.82 -13.39 -14.00
CA ALA A 63 10.25 -13.55 -14.34
C ALA A 63 11.07 -14.21 -13.21
N LEU A 64 10.65 -14.04 -11.95
CA LEU A 64 11.27 -14.65 -10.77
C LEU A 64 10.57 -15.94 -10.34
N GLY A 65 9.54 -16.38 -11.07
CA GLY A 65 8.73 -17.56 -10.73
C GLY A 65 7.90 -17.40 -9.44
N ILE A 66 7.63 -16.17 -9.00
CA ILE A 66 6.91 -15.88 -7.76
C ILE A 66 5.41 -15.81 -8.04
N LYS A 67 4.62 -16.53 -7.26
CA LYS A 67 3.16 -16.46 -7.23
C LYS A 67 2.66 -15.89 -5.90
N PRO A 68 1.49 -15.23 -5.86
CA PRO A 68 0.93 -14.74 -4.61
C PRO A 68 0.77 -15.80 -3.52
N ALA A 69 0.51 -17.06 -3.92
CA ALA A 69 0.39 -18.20 -3.01
C ALA A 69 1.72 -18.60 -2.31
N ASP A 70 2.86 -18.13 -2.81
CA ASP A 70 4.18 -18.42 -2.24
C ASP A 70 4.49 -17.56 -1.01
N ILE A 71 3.65 -16.57 -0.70
CA ILE A 71 3.77 -15.70 0.47
C ILE A 71 3.08 -16.35 1.66
N GLN A 72 3.82 -17.16 2.41
CA GLN A 72 3.34 -17.91 3.57
C GLN A 72 3.92 -17.41 4.90
N SER A 73 4.96 -16.58 4.84
CA SER A 73 5.55 -15.92 6.01
C SER A 73 6.10 -14.54 5.66
N LEU A 74 6.32 -13.71 6.69
CA LEU A 74 6.94 -12.38 6.51
C LEU A 74 8.35 -12.46 5.91
N ASP A 75 9.08 -13.56 6.13
CA ASP A 75 10.39 -13.79 5.52
C ASP A 75 10.33 -13.86 3.99
N ASN A 76 9.18 -14.21 3.42
CA ASN A 76 9.01 -14.25 1.96
C ASN A 76 9.03 -12.86 1.32
N LEU A 77 8.94 -11.78 2.11
CA LEU A 77 9.18 -10.41 1.63
C LEU A 77 10.55 -10.29 0.93
N LYS A 78 11.56 -11.03 1.40
CA LYS A 78 12.91 -11.06 0.81
C LYS A 78 12.97 -11.64 -0.61
N LYS A 79 11.94 -12.38 -1.02
CA LYS A 79 11.83 -12.92 -2.38
C LYS A 79 11.31 -11.86 -3.36
N LEU A 80 10.59 -10.85 -2.87
CA LEU A 80 9.98 -9.84 -3.73
C LEU A 80 11.05 -8.94 -4.36
N PRO A 81 10.86 -8.51 -5.62
CA PRO A 81 11.79 -7.63 -6.31
C PRO A 81 11.87 -6.26 -5.63
N ILE A 82 13.09 -5.75 -5.48
CA ILE A 82 13.33 -4.37 -5.04
C ILE A 82 13.11 -3.45 -6.25
N ILE A 83 12.42 -2.32 -6.01
CA ILE A 83 12.16 -1.30 -7.03
C ILE A 83 12.99 -0.06 -6.72
N SER A 84 13.71 0.43 -7.71
CA SER A 84 14.45 1.69 -7.62
C SER A 84 13.61 2.88 -8.10
N LYS A 85 14.08 4.09 -7.78
CA LYS A 85 13.49 5.32 -8.32
C LYS A 85 13.53 5.37 -9.86
N LYS A 86 14.58 4.82 -10.47
CA LYS A 86 14.72 4.76 -11.93
C LYS A 86 13.66 3.84 -12.54
N ASP A 87 13.37 2.72 -11.89
CA ASP A 87 12.32 1.80 -12.35
C ASP A 87 10.94 2.47 -12.29
N LEU A 88 10.67 3.25 -11.23
CA LEU A 88 9.44 4.04 -11.10
C LEU A 88 9.30 5.07 -12.23
N LEU A 89 10.37 5.79 -12.57
CA LEU A 89 10.36 6.79 -13.64
C LEU A 89 10.16 6.13 -15.02
N ASN A 90 10.82 5.00 -15.26
CA ASN A 90 10.79 4.31 -16.55
C ASN A 90 9.49 3.53 -16.79
N ASN A 91 8.85 3.03 -15.74
CA ASN A 91 7.69 2.13 -15.82
C ASN A 91 6.45 2.69 -15.10
N HIS A 92 6.33 4.02 -15.02
CA HIS A 92 5.32 4.67 -14.19
C HIS A 92 3.89 4.19 -14.50
N LYS A 93 3.56 4.02 -15.80
CA LYS A 93 2.21 3.61 -16.22
C LYS A 93 1.93 2.15 -15.90
N GLU A 94 2.93 1.29 -16.08
CA GLU A 94 2.84 -0.16 -15.88
C GLU A 94 2.78 -0.54 -14.39
N ILE A 95 3.37 0.29 -13.54
CA ILE A 95 3.33 0.13 -12.07
C ILE A 95 1.95 0.49 -11.51
N GLN A 96 1.23 1.42 -12.12
CA GLN A 96 -0.11 1.80 -11.65
C GLN A 96 -1.09 0.63 -11.76
N THR A 97 -2.01 0.55 -10.78
CA THR A 97 -3.05 -0.47 -10.80
C THR A 97 -4.14 -0.12 -11.80
N ASN A 98 -4.71 -1.11 -12.48
CA ASN A 98 -5.88 -0.96 -13.33
C ASN A 98 -7.22 -0.88 -12.55
N LEU A 99 -7.17 -0.88 -11.21
CA LEU A 99 -8.34 -0.73 -10.35
C LEU A 99 -8.96 0.67 -10.49
N LYS A 100 -10.30 0.73 -10.50
CA LYS A 100 -11.04 1.99 -10.62
C LYS A 100 -11.41 2.54 -9.24
N PHE A 101 -10.90 3.72 -8.91
CA PHE A 101 -11.23 4.42 -7.67
C PHE A 101 -12.16 5.61 -7.94
N LYS A 102 -13.01 5.94 -6.96
CA LYS A 102 -13.93 7.10 -7.05
C LYS A 102 -13.19 8.45 -7.05
N LYS A 103 -12.01 8.49 -6.45
CA LYS A 103 -11.18 9.69 -6.31
C LYS A 103 -9.74 9.33 -6.65
N HIS A 104 -9.07 10.21 -7.38
CA HIS A 104 -7.65 10.13 -7.68
C HIS A 104 -7.00 11.42 -7.20
N PHE A 105 -5.83 11.31 -6.58
CA PHE A 105 -5.05 12.45 -6.12
C PHE A 105 -3.70 12.40 -6.82
N GLN A 106 -3.33 13.49 -7.49
CA GLN A 106 -1.98 13.62 -8.00
C GLN A 106 -1.07 14.08 -6.87
N ALA A 107 0.04 13.38 -6.68
CA ALA A 107 1.06 13.71 -5.71
C ALA A 107 2.41 13.80 -6.42
N ASN A 108 3.11 14.91 -6.22
CA ASN A 108 4.43 15.15 -6.80
C ASN A 108 5.49 15.09 -5.71
N THR A 109 6.68 14.57 -6.05
CA THR A 109 7.82 14.59 -5.14
C THR A 109 8.69 15.82 -5.40
N SER A 110 9.30 16.40 -4.36
CA SER A 110 10.16 17.59 -4.48
C SER A 110 11.45 17.36 -5.28
N GLY A 111 11.82 16.10 -5.56
CA GLY A 111 12.88 15.77 -6.52
C GLY A 111 14.28 16.23 -6.12
N THR A 112 14.70 15.99 -4.88
CA THR A 112 16.06 16.37 -4.39
C THR A 112 17.20 15.77 -5.22
N SER A 113 16.96 14.67 -5.92
CA SER A 113 17.92 14.04 -6.84
C SER A 113 17.86 14.56 -8.28
N GLY A 114 17.18 15.68 -8.54
CA GLY A 114 17.07 16.33 -9.85
C GLY A 114 15.87 15.88 -10.71
N GLU A 115 15.31 14.70 -10.44
CA GLU A 115 14.15 14.17 -11.17
C GLU A 115 12.94 14.00 -10.23
N SER A 116 11.85 14.68 -10.53
CA SER A 116 10.59 14.59 -9.77
C SER A 116 9.71 13.47 -10.34
N LEU A 117 9.16 12.64 -9.46
CA LEU A 117 8.01 11.79 -9.79
C LEU A 117 6.77 12.68 -9.90
N LYS A 118 6.11 12.64 -11.06
CA LYS A 118 4.91 13.40 -11.43
C LYS A 118 3.73 12.50 -11.75
#